data_AF-A0AAW0TZ06-F1
#
_entry.id   AF-A0AAW0TZ06-F1
#
_cell.length_a   1.000
_cell.length_b   1.000
_cell.length_c   1.000
_cell.angle_alpha   90.00
_cell.angle_beta   90.00
_cell.angle_gamma   90.00
#
_symmetry.space_group_name_H-M   'P 1'
#
loop_
_entity.id
_entity.type
_entity.pdbx_description
1 polymer ?
#
loop_
_entity_poly.entity_id
_entity_poly.type
_entity_poly.pdbx_seq_one_letter_code
_entity_poly.pdbx_strand_id
1 'polypeptide(L)'
;MALTCGRRIFVLAKNSLLSHPAYLRLPGAVYSGRASCSTSGGQDGPHTPEDVMSFDAEKLEELLKDDIPVDMSNPYEKEKVQCLLCKYDVKLDYKNVRLLSQFVSPYTGKMYGRNITRLCRKRQEELKSTIAKSKKAGYMAVMLKSVEFLKDPKLFDPNNPIRPHNF
;
A
#
# COMPACT_ATOMS: atom_id res chain seq x y z
N MET A 1 -21.52 28.84 -51.12
CA MET A 1 -20.12 28.36 -51.10
C MET A 1 -20.06 27.11 -50.23
N ALA A 2 -20.22 25.96 -50.87
CA ALA A 2 -19.90 24.66 -50.29
C ALA A 2 -18.39 24.43 -50.47
N LEU A 3 -17.75 23.75 -49.52
CA LEU A 3 -16.69 22.76 -49.77
C LEU A 3 -16.44 21.99 -48.48
N THR A 4 -17.10 20.83 -48.42
CA THR A 4 -16.80 19.70 -47.56
C THR A 4 -15.42 19.16 -47.88
N CYS A 5 -14.57 18.92 -46.87
CA CYS A 5 -13.43 18.03 -47.03
C CYS A 5 -13.71 16.74 -46.25
N GLY A 6 -14.13 15.72 -46.99
CA GLY A 6 -14.03 14.34 -46.55
C GLY A 6 -12.94 13.64 -47.35
N ARG A 7 -12.23 12.71 -46.71
CA ARG A 7 -11.92 11.43 -47.37
C ARG A 7 -11.78 10.30 -46.37
N ARG A 8 -12.73 9.37 -46.50
CA ARG A 8 -12.75 7.98 -46.02
C ARG A 8 -11.60 7.18 -46.64
N ILE A 9 -11.33 6.01 -46.02
CA ILE A 9 -11.12 4.66 -46.61
C ILE A 9 -10.16 3.87 -45.66
N PHE A 10 -10.29 2.60 -45.25
CA PHE A 10 -11.06 1.41 -45.65
C PHE A 10 -11.35 0.55 -44.38
N VAL A 11 -12.50 -0.13 -44.35
CA VAL A 11 -12.92 -1.12 -43.33
C VAL A 11 -12.62 -2.52 -43.89
N LEU A 12 -11.97 -3.47 -43.20
CA LEU A 12 -12.56 -4.61 -42.49
C LEU A 12 -11.49 -5.71 -42.44
N ALA A 13 -11.25 -6.31 -41.28
CA ALA A 13 -11.00 -7.74 -41.15
C ALA A 13 -11.23 -8.15 -39.69
N LYS A 14 -12.33 -8.86 -39.46
CA LYS A 14 -12.50 -9.67 -38.26
C LYS A 14 -11.45 -10.78 -38.31
N ASN A 15 -10.69 -11.01 -37.26
CA ASN A 15 -10.30 -12.38 -36.96
C ASN A 15 -10.21 -12.62 -35.45
N SER A 16 -10.96 -13.65 -35.09
CA SER A 16 -11.17 -14.28 -33.81
C SER A 16 -9.90 -14.89 -33.24
N LEU A 17 -9.87 -14.88 -31.89
CA LEU A 17 -9.17 -15.82 -31.01
C LEU A 17 -7.64 -15.83 -31.11
N LEU A 18 -6.99 -15.31 -30.06
CA LEU A 18 -6.11 -16.12 -29.23
C LEU A 18 -5.85 -15.38 -27.91
N SER A 19 -6.29 -16.04 -26.85
CA SER A 19 -5.88 -15.89 -25.46
C SER A 19 -4.36 -15.81 -25.31
N HIS A 20 -3.86 -14.93 -24.44
CA HIS A 20 -2.92 -15.26 -23.35
C HIS A 20 -2.60 -13.98 -22.54
N PRO A 21 -2.89 -13.93 -21.23
CA PRO A 21 -2.40 -12.84 -20.39
C PRO A 21 -0.91 -13.03 -20.11
N ALA A 22 -0.14 -12.02 -20.50
CA ALA A 22 1.20 -11.78 -20.02
C ALA A 22 1.20 -11.66 -18.49
N TYR A 23 1.93 -12.54 -17.81
CA TYR A 23 2.36 -12.29 -16.44
C TYR A 23 3.88 -12.34 -16.36
N LEU A 24 4.37 -11.36 -15.61
CA LEU A 24 5.72 -10.88 -15.58
C LEU A 24 6.65 -11.83 -14.81
N ARG A 25 7.81 -11.99 -15.41
CA ARG A 25 9.11 -12.39 -14.86
C ARG A 25 9.40 -11.68 -13.52
N LEU A 26 9.68 -12.44 -12.46
CA LEU A 26 10.41 -11.97 -11.29
C LEU A 26 11.69 -12.79 -11.08
N PRO A 27 12.75 -12.16 -10.53
CA PRO A 27 14.13 -12.66 -10.54
C PRO A 27 14.44 -13.57 -9.34
N GLY A 28 15.61 -14.20 -9.42
CA GLY A 28 16.05 -15.29 -8.56
C GLY A 28 16.07 -15.00 -7.06
N ALA A 29 15.83 -16.07 -6.30
CA ALA A 29 16.34 -16.25 -4.95
C ALA A 29 17.18 -17.53 -4.97
N VAL A 30 18.50 -17.32 -4.93
CA VAL A 30 19.50 -18.35 -4.71
C VAL A 30 19.50 -18.63 -3.22
N TYR A 31 19.00 -19.80 -2.78
CA TYR A 31 19.24 -20.25 -1.41
C TYR A 31 20.46 -21.16 -1.42
N SER A 32 21.63 -20.57 -1.16
CA SER A 32 22.86 -21.29 -0.89
C SER A 32 22.81 -21.83 0.54
N GLY A 33 22.31 -23.05 0.70
CA GLY A 33 22.44 -23.83 1.92
C GLY A 33 23.43 -24.97 1.69
N ARG A 34 24.70 -24.78 2.06
CA ARG A 34 25.65 -25.88 2.21
C ARG A 34 25.21 -26.74 3.39
N ALA A 35 24.77 -27.96 3.12
CA ALA A 35 24.76 -29.03 4.11
C ALA A 35 25.81 -30.06 3.66
N SER A 36 26.92 -30.10 4.38
CA SER A 36 27.96 -31.11 4.25
C SER A 36 27.44 -32.44 4.77
N CYS A 37 27.28 -33.44 3.90
CA CYS A 37 27.10 -34.82 4.32
C CYS A 37 28.46 -35.53 4.34
N SER A 38 28.93 -35.81 5.55
CA SER A 38 30.03 -36.72 5.81
C SER A 38 29.60 -38.15 5.43
N THR A 39 30.38 -38.75 4.53
CA THR A 39 30.29 -40.15 4.14
C THR A 39 30.64 -41.05 5.34
N SER A 40 29.65 -41.77 5.86
CA SER A 40 29.87 -42.97 6.65
C SER A 40 29.21 -44.13 5.93
N GLY A 41 30.04 -45.06 5.46
CA GLY A 41 29.60 -46.29 4.81
C GLY A 41 28.71 -47.11 5.72
N GLY A 42 27.60 -47.58 5.16
CA GLY A 42 26.75 -48.62 5.72
C GLY A 42 26.72 -49.77 4.74
N GLN A 43 26.93 -50.98 5.23
CA GLN A 43 26.96 -52.22 4.47
C GLN A 43 25.53 -52.58 4.03
N ASP A 44 25.34 -52.81 2.75
CA ASP A 44 24.09 -53.30 2.17
C ASP A 44 23.87 -54.77 2.61
N GLY A 45 23.04 -54.98 3.64
CA GLY A 45 22.45 -56.29 3.92
C GLY A 45 21.25 -56.54 3.00
N PRO A 46 20.91 -57.79 2.65
CA PRO A 46 19.72 -58.06 1.86
C PRO A 46 18.47 -57.85 2.72
N HIS A 47 17.76 -56.76 2.49
CA HIS A 47 16.41 -56.56 3.03
C HIS A 47 15.44 -57.34 2.13
N THR A 48 14.70 -58.27 2.73
CA THR A 48 13.60 -59.00 2.13
C THR A 48 12.58 -58.04 1.51
N PRO A 49 12.01 -58.34 0.32
CA PRO A 49 11.10 -57.44 -0.38
C PRO A 49 9.66 -57.60 0.13
N GLU A 50 9.43 -57.53 1.44
CA GLU A 50 8.14 -57.75 2.09
C GLU A 50 8.23 -56.92 3.38
N ASP A 51 7.99 -55.60 3.36
CA ASP A 51 6.68 -54.99 3.51
C ASP A 51 6.68 -53.59 2.85
N VAL A 52 6.41 -53.53 1.54
CA VAL A 52 5.91 -52.29 0.95
C VAL A 52 4.46 -52.19 1.41
N MET A 53 4.26 -51.67 2.63
CA MET A 53 2.95 -51.25 3.12
C MET A 53 2.35 -50.38 2.02
N SER A 54 1.28 -50.89 1.41
CA SER A 54 0.59 -50.25 0.33
C SER A 54 0.21 -48.84 0.77
N PHE A 55 0.91 -47.83 0.26
CA PHE A 55 0.42 -46.47 0.31
C PHE A 55 -0.71 -46.41 -0.70
N ASP A 56 -1.89 -46.80 -0.25
CA ASP A 56 -3.11 -46.76 -1.03
C ASP A 56 -3.32 -45.28 -1.40
N ALA A 57 -2.92 -44.91 -2.61
CA ALA A 57 -3.00 -43.53 -3.12
C ALA A 57 -4.44 -42.99 -3.00
N GLU A 58 -5.42 -43.88 -3.09
CA GLU A 58 -6.85 -43.62 -2.90
C GLU A 58 -7.18 -43.13 -1.48
N LYS A 59 -6.51 -43.65 -0.46
CA LYS A 59 -6.69 -43.23 0.94
C LYS A 59 -6.02 -41.90 1.25
N LEU A 60 -4.95 -41.57 0.54
CA LEU A 60 -4.32 -40.26 0.61
C LEU A 60 -5.21 -39.20 -0.05
N GLU A 61 -5.80 -39.50 -1.21
CA GLU A 61 -6.75 -38.60 -1.87
C GLU A 61 -8.01 -38.35 -1.04
N GLU A 62 -8.45 -39.31 -0.24
CA GLU A 62 -9.62 -39.15 0.64
C GLU A 62 -9.34 -38.25 1.85
N LEU A 63 -8.14 -38.33 2.46
CA LEU A 63 -7.71 -37.40 3.51
C LEU A 63 -7.42 -35.99 2.97
N LEU A 64 -6.87 -35.90 1.75
CA LEU A 64 -6.55 -34.62 1.13
C LEU A 64 -7.80 -33.83 0.71
N LYS A 65 -8.98 -34.46 0.59
CA LYS A 65 -10.26 -33.78 0.29
C LYS A 65 -10.70 -32.85 1.42
N ASP A 66 -10.43 -33.22 2.66
CA ASP A 66 -10.81 -32.44 3.84
C ASP A 66 -9.81 -31.30 4.14
N ASP A 67 -8.57 -31.43 3.67
CA ASP A 67 -7.49 -30.44 3.81
C ASP A 67 -7.37 -29.48 2.61
N ILE A 68 -8.32 -29.49 1.67
CA ILE A 68 -8.33 -28.55 0.54
C ILE A 68 -8.66 -27.14 1.05
N PRO A 69 -7.88 -26.10 0.67
CA PRO A 69 -8.21 -24.73 1.03
C PRO A 69 -9.56 -24.31 0.44
N VAL A 70 -10.48 -23.89 1.32
CA VAL A 70 -11.80 -23.37 0.94
C VAL A 70 -11.66 -21.93 0.44
N ASP A 71 -12.38 -21.58 -0.63
CA ASP A 71 -12.49 -20.20 -1.10
C ASP A 71 -13.41 -19.40 -0.17
N MET A 72 -12.78 -18.61 0.71
CA MET A 72 -13.45 -17.71 1.65
C MET A 72 -12.77 -16.34 1.66
N SER A 73 -13.52 -15.28 2.01
CA SER A 73 -12.91 -13.98 2.27
C SER A 73 -11.90 -14.08 3.42
N ASN A 74 -10.76 -13.40 3.29
CA ASN A 74 -9.65 -13.49 4.26
C ASN A 74 -10.12 -13.18 5.71
N PRO A 75 -10.15 -14.16 6.63
CA PRO A 75 -10.61 -13.94 8.00
C PRO A 75 -9.62 -13.15 8.86
N TYR A 76 -8.37 -12.99 8.42
CA TYR A 76 -7.32 -12.24 9.11
C TYR A 76 -7.15 -10.81 8.56
N GLU A 77 -8.06 -10.34 7.70
CA GLU A 77 -8.01 -8.99 7.16
C GLU A 77 -8.25 -7.96 8.26
N LYS A 78 -7.24 -7.14 8.55
CA LYS A 78 -7.34 -6.03 9.51
C LYS A 78 -8.14 -4.88 8.92
N GLU A 79 -8.89 -4.20 9.77
CA GLU A 79 -9.62 -2.99 9.37
C GLU A 79 -8.69 -1.94 8.75
N LYS A 80 -9.20 -1.26 7.72
CA LYS A 80 -8.44 -0.23 7.01
C LYS A 80 -8.17 0.96 7.93
N VAL A 81 -6.90 1.30 8.10
CA VAL A 81 -6.49 2.44 8.92
C VAL A 81 -6.95 3.75 8.27
N GLN A 82 -7.82 4.48 8.97
CA GLN A 82 -8.32 5.78 8.53
C GLN A 82 -7.46 6.96 9.01
N CYS A 83 -7.55 8.08 8.29
CA CYS A 83 -6.86 9.32 8.65
C CYS A 83 -7.55 10.07 9.80
N LEU A 84 -6.82 10.92 10.53
CA LEU A 84 -7.40 11.68 11.66
C LEU A 84 -8.62 12.52 11.27
N LEU A 85 -8.55 13.25 10.15
CA LEU A 85 -9.68 14.05 9.66
C LEU A 85 -10.86 13.21 9.14
N CYS A 86 -10.59 11.97 8.72
CA CYS A 86 -11.59 11.05 8.19
C CYS A 86 -12.34 10.36 9.33
N LYS A 87 -11.63 10.01 10.42
CA LYS A 87 -12.21 9.35 11.59
C LYS A 87 -13.19 10.26 12.35
N TYR A 88 -12.89 11.56 12.38
CA TYR A 88 -13.68 12.56 13.11
C TYR A 88 -14.58 13.40 12.21
N ASP A 89 -14.62 13.13 10.90
CA ASP A 89 -15.40 13.86 9.88
C ASP A 89 -15.33 15.40 10.00
N VAL A 90 -14.13 15.92 10.27
CA VAL A 90 -13.91 17.36 10.48
C VAL A 90 -13.86 18.08 9.14
N LYS A 91 -14.71 19.10 8.98
CA LYS A 91 -14.71 20.01 7.83
C LYS A 91 -13.57 21.03 7.96
N LEU A 92 -12.81 21.21 6.88
CA LEU A 92 -11.69 22.16 6.82
C LEU A 92 -12.16 23.52 6.31
N ASP A 93 -12.21 24.51 7.20
CA ASP A 93 -12.50 25.90 6.84
C ASP A 93 -11.25 26.78 6.97
N TYR A 94 -11.08 27.70 6.02
CA TYR A 94 -9.95 28.63 6.01
C TYR A 94 -9.99 29.68 7.14
N LYS A 95 -11.16 29.84 7.76
CA LYS A 95 -11.40 30.72 8.91
C LYS A 95 -10.95 30.09 10.22
N ASN A 96 -10.87 28.75 10.29
CA ASN A 96 -10.57 28.02 11.52
C ASN A 96 -9.05 27.93 11.73
N VAL A 97 -8.43 29.05 12.09
CA VAL A 97 -6.98 29.18 12.22
C VAL A 97 -6.41 28.25 13.28
N ARG A 98 -7.14 28.02 14.37
CA ARG A 98 -6.70 27.14 15.47
C ARG A 98 -6.43 25.71 15.00
N LEU A 99 -7.33 25.14 14.19
CA LEU A 99 -7.15 23.80 13.62
C LEU A 99 -6.01 23.77 12.61
N LEU A 100 -5.98 24.73 11.68
CA LEU A 100 -4.96 24.78 10.62
C LEU A 100 -3.55 24.97 11.20
N SER A 101 -3.41 25.74 12.28
CA SER A 101 -2.14 26.01 12.95
C SER A 101 -1.53 24.78 13.63
N GLN A 102 -2.29 23.71 13.86
CA GLN A 102 -1.76 22.43 14.37
C GLN A 102 -0.96 21.67 13.30
N PHE A 103 -1.27 21.87 12.02
CA PHE A 103 -0.59 21.22 10.90
C PHE A 103 0.64 21.98 10.39
N VAL A 104 1.01 23.07 11.05
CA VAL A 104 2.09 23.98 10.65
C VAL A 104 3.20 23.96 11.69
N SER A 105 4.45 23.96 11.21
CA SER A 105 5.63 24.07 12.06
C SER A 105 5.68 25.43 12.77
N PRO A 106 5.93 25.47 14.09
CA PRO A 106 5.94 26.71 14.85
C PRO A 106 7.06 27.66 14.40
N TYR A 107 8.22 27.13 14.02
CA TYR A 107 9.43 27.90 13.72
C TYR A 107 9.57 28.29 12.25
N THR A 108 8.94 27.56 11.33
CA THR A 108 9.10 27.80 9.89
C THR A 108 7.82 28.21 9.18
N GLY A 109 6.66 28.06 9.84
CA GLY A 109 5.36 28.36 9.21
C GLY A 109 5.01 27.44 8.03
N LYS A 110 5.82 26.39 7.79
CA LYS A 110 5.61 25.39 6.75
C LYS A 110 4.67 24.30 7.24
N MET A 111 3.76 23.88 6.37
CA MET A 111 2.86 22.74 6.64
C MET A 111 3.66 21.44 6.73
N TYR A 112 3.36 20.59 7.70
CA TYR A 112 3.98 19.28 7.83
C TYR A 112 3.66 18.36 6.64
N GLY A 113 4.62 17.49 6.30
CA GLY A 113 4.49 16.50 5.24
C GLY A 113 3.52 15.37 5.60
N ARG A 114 3.15 14.58 4.59
CA ARG A 114 2.27 13.41 4.74
C ARG A 114 2.90 12.30 5.61
N ASN A 115 4.23 12.16 5.57
CA ASN A 115 4.99 11.19 6.37
C ASN A 115 4.87 11.43 7.88
N ILE A 116 4.61 12.68 8.28
CA ILE A 116 4.41 13.09 9.68
C ILE A 116 2.92 13.06 10.04
N THR A 117 2.07 13.73 9.25
CA THR A 117 0.65 13.94 9.57
C THR A 117 -0.25 12.70 9.41
N ARG A 118 0.17 11.71 8.63
CA ARG A 118 -0.60 10.49 8.32
C ARG A 118 -1.98 10.75 7.69
N LEU A 119 -2.13 11.86 6.97
CA LEU A 119 -3.36 12.16 6.22
C LEU A 119 -3.43 11.41 4.88
N CYS A 120 -4.66 11.17 4.41
CA CYS A 120 -4.94 10.73 3.04
C CYS A 120 -4.49 11.82 2.04
N ARG A 121 -4.17 11.43 0.80
CA ARG A 121 -3.74 12.38 -0.25
C ARG A 121 -4.76 13.51 -0.48
N LYS A 122 -6.05 13.14 -0.60
CA LYS A 122 -7.18 14.06 -0.78
C LYS A 122 -7.23 15.12 0.33
N ARG A 123 -7.26 14.67 1.59
CA ARG A 123 -7.30 15.56 2.76
C ARG A 123 -6.06 16.44 2.89
N GLN A 124 -4.89 15.94 2.51
CA GLN A 124 -3.64 16.72 2.51
C GLN A 124 -3.69 17.88 1.48
N GLU A 125 -4.23 17.62 0.28
CA GLU A 125 -4.41 18.64 -0.76
C GLU A 125 -5.46 19.69 -0.37
N GLU A 126 -6.59 19.23 0.19
CA GLU A 126 -7.62 20.10 0.77
C GLU A 126 -7.02 21.01 1.84
N LEU A 127 -6.25 20.45 2.77
CA LEU A 127 -5.55 21.18 3.83
C LEU A 127 -4.57 22.20 3.27
N LYS A 128 -3.74 21.81 2.28
CA LYS A 128 -2.79 22.71 1.61
C LYS A 128 -3.51 23.90 0.97
N SER A 129 -4.62 23.65 0.27
CA SER A 129 -5.42 24.71 -0.36
C SER A 129 -6.06 25.63 0.67
N THR A 130 -6.54 25.08 1.79
CA THR A 130 -7.22 25.81 2.86
C THR A 130 -6.24 26.69 3.65
N ILE A 131 -5.05 26.16 3.96
CA ILE A 131 -3.95 26.92 4.55
C ILE A 131 -3.51 28.06 3.63
N ALA A 132 -3.35 27.78 2.33
CA ALA A 132 -2.98 28.81 1.36
C ALA A 132 -4.05 29.91 1.28
N LYS A 133 -5.34 29.55 1.29
CA LYS A 133 -6.46 30.51 1.35
C LYS A 133 -6.43 31.34 2.63
N SER A 134 -6.23 30.70 3.79
CA SER A 134 -6.17 31.37 5.09
C SER A 134 -5.02 32.38 5.17
N LYS A 135 -3.83 32.00 4.69
CA LYS A 135 -2.66 32.88 4.59
C LYS A 135 -2.91 34.07 3.65
N LYS A 136 -3.50 33.83 2.47
CA LYS A 136 -3.84 34.90 1.50
C LYS A 136 -4.89 35.88 2.04
N ALA A 137 -5.86 35.37 2.81
CA ALA A 137 -6.93 36.16 3.39
C ALA A 137 -6.51 36.87 4.70
N GLY A 138 -5.28 36.68 5.17
CA GLY A 138 -4.76 37.34 6.38
C GLY A 138 -5.22 36.74 7.71
N TYR A 139 -5.92 35.60 7.70
CA TYR A 139 -6.34 34.93 8.94
C TYR A 139 -5.17 34.21 9.64
N MET A 140 -4.19 33.71 8.89
CA MET A 140 -3.05 32.95 9.43
C MET A 140 -1.71 33.55 9.01
N ALA A 141 -0.77 33.62 9.95
CA ALA A 141 0.57 34.10 9.69
C ALA A 141 1.35 33.20 8.70
N VAL A 142 2.21 33.84 7.89
CA VAL A 142 2.93 33.15 6.80
C VAL A 142 4.22 32.51 7.28
N MET A 143 5.02 33.26 8.04
CA MET A 143 6.40 32.92 8.41
C MET A 143 6.49 32.10 9.69
N LEU A 144 5.80 32.52 10.75
CA LEU A 144 5.79 31.87 12.06
C LEU A 144 4.35 31.55 12.45
N LYS A 145 4.19 30.59 13.34
CA LYS A 145 2.90 30.33 13.98
C LYS A 145 2.59 31.43 14.99
N SER A 146 1.32 31.80 15.15
CA SER A 146 0.91 32.80 16.15
C SER A 146 1.13 32.27 17.57
N VAL A 147 1.47 33.20 18.47
CA VAL A 147 1.81 32.89 19.87
C VAL A 147 0.65 32.23 20.61
N GLU A 148 -0.58 32.61 20.31
CA GLU A 148 -1.81 32.08 20.90
C GLU A 148 -1.94 30.56 20.73
N PHE A 149 -1.52 30.03 19.58
CA PHE A 149 -1.70 28.61 19.24
C PHE A 149 -0.45 27.75 19.56
N LEU A 150 0.61 28.33 20.15
CA LEU A 150 1.83 27.59 20.49
C LEU A 150 1.61 26.59 21.63
N LYS A 151 0.67 26.89 22.54
CA LYS A 151 0.35 26.06 23.72
C LYS A 151 -0.67 24.95 23.42
N ASP A 152 -1.22 24.89 22.22
CA ASP A 152 -2.16 23.82 21.84
C ASP A 152 -1.44 22.45 21.86
N PRO A 153 -2.15 21.36 22.22
CA PRO A 153 -1.57 20.02 22.22
C PRO A 153 -1.06 19.65 20.82
N LYS A 154 0.16 19.13 20.74
CA LYS A 154 0.78 18.72 19.49
C LYS A 154 0.23 17.36 19.07
N LEU A 155 -0.41 17.29 17.91
CA LEU A 155 -0.91 16.04 17.32
C LEU A 155 0.21 15.18 16.71
N PHE A 156 1.35 15.78 16.40
CA PHE A 156 2.41 15.15 15.61
C PHE A 156 3.79 15.45 16.16
N ASP A 157 4.66 14.44 16.09
CA ASP A 157 6.08 14.55 16.40
C ASP A 157 6.90 14.59 15.10
N PRO A 158 7.50 15.74 14.74
CA PRO A 158 8.30 15.87 13.53
C PRO A 158 9.56 14.98 13.52
N ASN A 159 10.04 14.60 14.71
CA ASN A 159 11.27 13.83 14.90
C ASN A 159 11.10 12.33 14.63
N ASN A 160 9.86 11.81 14.61
CA ASN A 160 9.58 10.40 14.38
C ASN A 160 8.62 10.18 13.18
N PRO A 161 9.05 10.47 11.95
CA PRO A 161 8.22 10.25 10.76
C PRO A 161 8.24 8.76 10.34
N ILE A 162 7.14 8.28 9.73
CA ILE A 162 7.04 6.88 9.24
C ILE A 162 8.10 6.59 8.17
N ARG A 163 8.30 7.56 7.29
CA ARG A 163 9.32 7.51 6.26
C ARG A 163 10.31 8.62 6.55
N PRO A 164 11.62 8.33 6.58
CA PRO A 164 12.61 9.39 6.73
C PRO A 164 12.38 10.41 5.63
N HIS A 165 12.44 11.68 6.02
CA HIS A 165 12.60 12.76 5.06
C HIS A 165 14.07 12.75 4.60
N ASN A 166 14.35 13.13 3.36
CA ASN A 166 15.69 13.60 3.02
C ASN A 166 15.83 14.98 3.68
N PHE A 167 16.50 15.07 4.82
CA PHE A 167 17.16 16.30 5.22
C PHE A 167 18.61 16.16 4.83
#